data_AF-A0A967GY23-F1
#
_entry.id   AF-A0A967GY23-F1
#
_cell.length_a   1.000
_cell.length_b   1.000
_cell.length_c   1.000
_cell.angle_alpha   90.00
_cell.angle_beta   90.00
_cell.angle_gamma   90.00
#
_symmetry.space_group_name_H-M   'P 1'
#
loop_
_entity.id
_entity.type
_entity.pdbx_description
1 polymer ?
#
loop_
_entity_poly.entity_id
_entity_poly.type
_entity_poly.pdbx_seq_one_letter_code
_entity_poly.pdbx_strand_id
1 'polypeptide(L)'
;WQDLFVGNDFEFPDRLYRNNRNGTFTEVTSTVLPHTTWFSMGSDCGDINNDGLIDFMCVDMSGTTHYKAKTTMGAMGANTWFMQTADPPQYMRNCLFLNTGTPRFMEVAFQ
;
A
#
# COMPACT_ATOMS: atom_id res chain seq x y z
N TRP A 1 -7.24 19.63 -2.78
CA TRP A 1 -6.56 19.46 -1.49
C TRP A 1 -5.89 18.11 -1.52
N GLN A 2 -4.66 18.04 -1.02
CA GLN A 2 -3.87 16.81 -1.04
C GLN A 2 -4.18 15.95 0.18
N ASP A 3 -4.28 14.65 -0.06
CA ASP A 3 -4.33 13.61 0.95
C ASP A 3 -2.91 13.21 1.38
N LEU A 4 -2.78 12.40 2.42
CA LEU A 4 -1.50 11.98 2.97
C LEU A 4 -1.40 10.45 2.97
N PHE A 5 -0.36 9.92 2.33
CA PHE A 5 0.02 8.52 2.41
C PHE A 5 1.28 8.39 3.27
N VAL A 6 1.25 7.46 4.23
CA VAL A 6 2.35 7.17 5.15
C VAL A 6 2.76 5.71 4.93
N GLY A 7 3.91 5.52 4.29
CA GLY A 7 4.55 4.21 4.18
C GLY A 7 5.17 3.82 5.52
N ASN A 8 4.86 2.62 5.98
CA ASN A 8 5.42 2.07 7.21
C ASN A 8 6.35 0.88 6.89
N ASP A 9 7.25 0.64 7.84
CA ASP A 9 8.16 -0.50 7.85
C ASP A 9 7.73 -1.43 9.00
N PHE A 10 7.80 -2.75 8.80
CA PHE A 10 7.52 -3.81 9.78
C PHE A 10 6.06 -4.16 10.11
N GLU A 11 5.61 -3.88 11.34
CA GLU A 11 4.42 -4.51 11.94
C GLU A 11 3.13 -3.76 11.64
N PHE A 12 3.23 -2.46 11.35
CA PHE A 12 2.07 -1.60 11.11
C PHE A 12 1.85 -1.40 9.61
N PRO A 13 0.61 -1.59 9.12
CA PRO A 13 0.30 -1.33 7.72
C PRO A 13 0.50 0.14 7.36
N ASP A 14 0.76 0.39 6.08
CA ASP A 14 0.70 1.74 5.53
C ASP A 14 -0.63 2.40 5.86
N ARG A 15 -0.62 3.74 5.93
CA ARG A 15 -1.81 4.51 6.25
C ARG A 15 -2.11 5.54 5.20
N LEU A 16 -3.36 5.56 4.77
CA LEU A 16 -3.93 6.58 3.90
C LEU A 16 -4.86 7.48 4.71
N TYR A 17 -4.57 8.77 4.67
CA TYR A 17 -5.28 9.82 5.39
C TYR A 17 -5.95 10.77 4.40
N ARG A 18 -7.28 10.82 4.45
CA ARG A 18 -8.09 11.76 3.67
C ARG A 18 -8.13 13.12 4.36
N ASN A 19 -7.90 14.17 3.58
CA ASN A 19 -7.93 15.53 4.08
C ASN A 19 -9.37 16.05 4.16
N ASN A 20 -9.82 16.40 5.37
CA ASN A 20 -11.17 16.90 5.63
C ASN A 20 -11.33 18.39 5.29
N ARG A 21 -10.26 19.07 4.83
CA ARG A 21 -10.23 20.50 4.43
C ARG A 21 -10.57 21.48 5.55
N ASN A 22 -10.47 21.03 6.81
CA ASN A 22 -10.72 21.82 8.01
C ASN A 22 -9.54 21.76 8.99
N GLY A 23 -8.36 21.35 8.51
CA GLY A 23 -7.16 21.15 9.33
C GLY A 23 -7.07 19.77 9.99
N THR A 24 -8.03 18.86 9.74
CA THR A 24 -8.00 17.49 10.24
C THR A 24 -7.87 16.47 9.11
N PHE A 25 -7.43 15.27 9.47
CA PHE A 25 -7.33 14.12 8.58
C PHE A 25 -8.11 12.93 9.14
N THR A 26 -8.73 12.15 8.26
CA THR A 26 -9.39 10.89 8.60
C THR A 26 -8.60 9.74 7.99
N GLU A 27 -8.25 8.75 8.81
CA GLU A 27 -7.64 7.50 8.35
C GLU A 27 -8.70 6.67 7.61
N VAL A 28 -8.38 6.22 6.40
CA VAL A 28 -9.34 5.58 5.47
C VAL A 28 -8.78 4.33 4.79
N THR A 29 -7.63 3.83 5.23
CA THR A 29 -6.83 2.80 4.56
C THR A 29 -7.65 1.54 4.32
N SER A 30 -8.24 0.95 5.36
CA SER A 30 -9.02 -0.30 5.24
C SER A 30 -10.32 -0.15 4.44
N THR A 31 -10.81 1.08 4.28
CA THR A 31 -12.02 1.35 3.50
C THR A 31 -11.75 1.58 2.01
N VAL A 32 -10.56 2.08 1.69
CA VAL A 32 -10.17 2.57 0.37
C VAL A 32 -9.21 1.61 -0.35
N LEU A 33 -8.27 1.02 0.38
CA LEU A 33 -7.26 0.12 -0.16
C LEU A 33 -7.60 -1.34 0.16
N PRO A 34 -7.49 -2.25 -0.82
CA PRO A 34 -7.74 -3.68 -0.58
C PRO A 34 -6.66 -4.34 0.29
N HIS A 35 -5.43 -3.81 0.26
CA HIS A 35 -4.26 -4.25 1.02
C HIS A 35 -3.16 -3.19 0.91
N THR A 36 -2.10 -3.33 1.69
CA THR A 36 -0.92 -2.46 1.71
C THR A 36 0.37 -3.26 1.49
N THR A 37 1.47 -2.56 1.27
CA THR A 37 2.80 -3.19 1.17
C THR A 37 3.34 -3.48 2.57
N TRP A 38 4.25 -4.45 2.68
CA TRP A 38 4.79 -4.85 3.99
C TRP A 38 6.02 -4.02 4.35
N PHE A 39 6.91 -3.75 3.38
CA PHE A 39 8.08 -2.89 3.60
C PHE A 39 8.13 -1.75 2.60
N SER A 40 7.29 -0.73 2.82
CA SER A 40 7.14 0.42 1.95
C SER A 40 8.41 1.27 1.89
N MET A 41 9.13 1.24 0.77
CA MET A 41 10.38 1.98 0.57
C MET A 41 10.25 3.20 -0.33
N GLY A 42 9.17 3.26 -1.11
CA GLY A 42 8.93 4.37 -2.01
C GLY A 42 7.47 4.43 -2.42
N SER A 43 7.03 5.63 -2.76
CA SER A 43 5.72 5.86 -3.34
C SER A 43 5.82 6.94 -4.41
N ASP A 44 4.94 6.85 -5.40
CA ASP A 44 4.78 7.87 -6.42
C ASP A 44 3.31 7.93 -6.84
N CYS A 45 2.89 9.05 -7.40
CA CYS A 45 1.52 9.27 -7.85
C CYS A 45 1.46 9.91 -9.23
N GLY A 46 0.46 9.52 -10.01
CA GLY A 46 0.29 9.98 -11.38
C GLY A 46 -0.99 9.41 -11.98
N ASP A 47 -1.41 9.96 -13.11
CA ASP A 47 -2.52 9.42 -13.90
C ASP A 47 -1.92 8.47 -14.95
N ILE A 48 -1.97 7.16 -14.68
CA ILE A 48 -1.27 6.17 -15.52
C ILE A 48 -2.08 5.77 -16.76
N ASN A 49 -3.40 5.90 -16.68
CA ASN A 49 -4.33 5.49 -17.73
C ASN A 49 -4.96 6.69 -18.48
N ASN A 50 -4.62 7.91 -18.09
CA ASN A 50 -5.09 9.18 -18.64
C ASN A 50 -6.62 9.34 -18.53
N ASP A 51 -7.21 8.92 -17.41
CA ASP A 51 -8.64 9.07 -17.12
C ASP A 51 -8.97 10.33 -16.28
N GLY A 52 -7.95 11.10 -15.90
CA GLY A 52 -8.07 12.31 -15.09
C GLY A 52 -8.17 12.04 -13.59
N LEU A 53 -8.07 10.78 -13.16
CA LEU A 53 -8.00 10.38 -11.77
C LEU A 53 -6.53 10.10 -11.41
N ILE A 54 -6.17 10.43 -10.17
CA ILE A 54 -4.80 10.18 -9.69
C ILE A 54 -4.73 8.76 -9.15
N ASP A 55 -3.83 7.98 -9.75
CA ASP A 55 -3.39 6.67 -9.28
C ASP A 55 -2.15 6.84 -8.41
N PHE A 56 -1.81 5.81 -7.64
CA PHE A 56 -0.57 5.79 -6.90
C PHE A 56 0.04 4.40 -6.82
N MET A 57 1.37 4.37 -6.72
CA MET A 57 2.13 3.14 -6.52
C MET A 57 2.89 3.19 -5.22
N CYS A 58 3.07 2.03 -4.60
CA CYS A 58 3.97 1.84 -3.49
C CYS A 58 4.89 0.66 -3.78
N VAL A 59 6.19 0.88 -3.59
CA VAL A 59 7.22 -0.13 -3.84
C VAL A 59 7.74 -0.70 -2.52
N ASP A 60 7.81 -2.02 -2.48
CA ASP A 60 8.30 -2.81 -1.37
C ASP A 60 9.81 -3.10 -1.55
N MET A 61 10.48 -3.61 -0.52
CA MET A 61 11.78 -4.29 -0.63
C MET A 61 11.69 -5.65 -1.37
N SER A 62 10.87 -5.71 -2.43
CA SER A 62 10.68 -6.92 -3.20
C SER A 62 11.98 -7.33 -3.90
N GLY A 63 12.42 -8.57 -3.65
CA GLY A 63 13.66 -9.07 -4.23
C GLY A 63 13.57 -9.23 -5.74
N THR A 64 14.54 -8.70 -6.48
CA THR A 64 14.57 -8.74 -7.96
C THR A 64 14.65 -10.15 -8.57
N THR A 65 14.89 -11.18 -7.75
CA THR A 65 14.96 -12.59 -8.17
C THR A 65 14.28 -13.45 -7.11
N HIS A 66 13.74 -14.61 -7.49
CA HIS A 66 13.12 -15.55 -6.56
C HIS A 66 14.05 -15.95 -5.41
N TYR A 67 15.35 -16.13 -5.68
CA TYR A 67 16.35 -16.40 -4.64
C TYR A 67 16.43 -15.25 -3.64
N LYS A 68 16.61 -14.01 -4.12
CA LYS A 68 16.67 -12.82 -3.26
C LYS A 68 15.39 -12.67 -2.46
N ALA A 69 14.23 -12.78 -3.10
CA ALA A 69 12.93 -12.73 -2.45
C ALA A 69 12.89 -13.73 -1.28
N LYS A 70 13.26 -15.00 -1.49
CA LYS A 70 13.26 -15.99 -0.41
C LYS A 70 14.28 -15.75 0.70
N THR A 71 15.44 -15.15 0.40
CA THR A 71 16.45 -14.83 1.41
C THR A 71 16.16 -13.55 2.19
N THR A 72 15.42 -12.61 1.59
CA THR A 72 15.03 -11.34 2.22
C THR A 72 13.63 -11.38 2.81
N MET A 73 12.83 -12.43 2.52
CA MET A 73 11.65 -12.74 3.31
C MET A 73 12.08 -12.89 4.77
N GLY A 74 11.64 -11.94 5.61
CA GLY A 74 11.89 -11.98 7.04
C GLY A 74 11.42 -13.31 7.65
N ALA A 75 11.85 -13.63 8.87
CA ALA A 75 11.48 -14.87 9.54
C ALA A 75 9.95 -14.94 9.74
N MET A 76 9.25 -15.52 8.75
CA MET A 76 7.78 -15.61 8.69
C MET A 76 7.21 -16.22 9.97
N GLY A 77 7.93 -17.14 10.60
CA GLY A 77 7.50 -17.84 11.82
C GLY A 77 7.36 -16.97 13.08
N ALA A 78 8.12 -15.88 13.22
CA ALA A 78 7.97 -14.95 14.35
C ALA A 78 6.88 -13.89 14.10
N ASN A 79 6.52 -13.70 12.84
CA ASN A 79 5.75 -12.57 12.31
C ASN A 79 4.38 -12.99 11.76
N THR A 80 3.98 -14.26 11.93
CA THR A 80 2.72 -14.79 11.39
C THR A 80 1.49 -14.08 11.94
N TRP A 81 1.57 -13.55 13.16
CA TRP A 81 0.43 -12.98 13.85
C TRP A 81 -0.06 -11.69 13.18
N PHE A 82 0.82 -10.74 12.81
CA PHE A 82 0.39 -9.51 12.15
C PHE A 82 0.02 -9.72 10.68
N MET A 83 0.60 -10.72 10.01
CA MET A 83 0.14 -11.13 8.68
C MET A 83 -1.32 -11.62 8.69
N GLN A 84 -1.82 -12.08 9.83
CA GLN A 84 -3.20 -12.56 10.01
C GLN A 84 -4.13 -11.50 10.64
N THR A 85 -3.59 -10.49 11.34
CA THR A 85 -4.38 -9.48 12.07
C THR A 85 -4.30 -8.07 11.51
N ALA A 86 -3.44 -7.80 10.52
CA ALA A 86 -3.35 -6.48 9.91
C ALA A 86 -4.63 -6.13 9.14
N ASP A 87 -5.15 -4.92 9.39
CA ASP A 87 -6.28 -4.34 8.66
C ASP A 87 -5.86 -2.98 8.06
N PRO A 88 -5.81 -2.85 6.72
CA PRO A 88 -5.98 -3.90 5.72
C PRO A 88 -4.79 -4.89 5.67
N PRO A 89 -4.93 -6.05 5.00
CA PRO A 89 -3.85 -7.04 4.88
C PRO A 89 -2.57 -6.44 4.28
N GLN A 90 -1.41 -6.95 4.69
CA GLN A 90 -0.09 -6.53 4.19
C GLN A 90 0.54 -7.62 3.33
N TYR A 91 1.15 -7.26 2.20
CA TYR A 91 1.84 -8.19 1.32
C TYR A 91 3.26 -7.72 0.94
N MET A 92 4.21 -8.65 0.90
CA MET A 92 5.60 -8.46 0.46
C MET A 92 5.71 -8.31 -1.08
N ARG A 93 5.17 -7.23 -1.63
CA ARG A 93 5.19 -6.99 -3.09
C ARG A 93 4.98 -5.52 -3.40
N ASN A 94 5.37 -5.11 -4.59
CA ASN A 94 4.99 -3.80 -5.10
C ASN A 94 3.48 -3.77 -5.38
N CYS A 95 2.84 -2.64 -5.12
CA CYS A 95 1.43 -2.41 -5.37
C CYS A 95 1.24 -1.20 -6.30
N LEU A 96 0.34 -1.32 -7.27
CA LEU A 96 -0.15 -0.22 -8.09
C LEU A 96 -1.65 -0.10 -7.85
N PHE A 97 -2.08 1.03 -7.30
CA PHE A 97 -3.46 1.31 -6.97
C PHE A 97 -4.06 2.24 -8.01
N LEU A 98 -4.91 1.68 -8.87
CA LEU A 98 -5.69 2.38 -9.87
C LEU A 98 -6.94 2.99 -9.23
N ASN A 99 -7.15 4.28 -9.48
CA ASN A 99 -8.32 5.00 -9.04
C ASN A 99 -9.50 4.66 -9.95
N THR A 100 -10.57 4.11 -9.38
CA THR A 100 -11.74 3.68 -10.16
C THR A 100 -12.81 4.76 -10.27
N GLY A 101 -12.60 5.94 -9.67
CA GLY A 101 -13.61 6.98 -9.50
C GLY A 101 -14.68 6.63 -8.47
N THR A 102 -14.58 5.45 -7.85
CA THR A 102 -15.41 5.01 -6.72
C THR A 102 -14.68 5.26 -5.40
N PRO A 103 -15.31 5.00 -4.24
CA PRO A 103 -14.63 5.12 -2.94
C PRO A 103 -13.45 4.15 -2.72
N ARG A 104 -13.17 3.23 -3.65
CA ARG A 104 -12.14 2.19 -3.52
C ARG A 104 -11.16 2.21 -4.69
N PHE A 105 -9.90 1.98 -4.39
CA PHE A 105 -8.87 1.73 -5.39
C PHE A 105 -8.86 0.25 -5.79
N MET A 106 -8.45 0.00 -7.03
CA MET A 106 -8.20 -1.34 -7.53
C MET A 106 -6.69 -1.58 -7.54
N GLU A 107 -6.24 -2.69 -6.98
CA GLU A 107 -4.84 -3.07 -7.10
C GLU A 107 -4.62 -3.83 -8.41
N VAL A 108 -3.64 -3.39 -9.21
CA VAL A 108 -3.43 -3.85 -10.59
C VAL A 108 -1.99 -4.29 -10.89
N ALA A 109 -1.09 -4.34 -9.90
CA ALA A 109 0.26 -4.87 -10.11
C ALA A 109 0.31 -6.41 -10.10
N PHE A 110 -0.78 -7.09 -9.74
CA PHE A 110 -0.86 -8.55 -9.77
C PHE A 110 -1.12 -9.09 -11.19
N GLN A 111 -0.22 -9.96 -11.68
CA GLN A 111 -0.36 -10.74 -12.91
C GLN A 111 -0.08 -12.23 -12.65
#